data_AF-A0A956T6D1-F1
#
_entry.id   AF-A0A956T6D1-F1
#
_cell.length_a   1.000
_cell.length_b   1.000
_cell.length_c   1.000
_cell.angle_alpha   90.00
_cell.angle_beta   90.00
_cell.angle_gamma   90.00
#
_symmetry.space_group_name_H-M   'P 1'
#
loop_
_entity.id
_entity.type
_entity.pdbx_description
1 polymer ?
#
loop_
_entity_poly.entity_id
_entity_poly.type
_entity_poly.pdbx_seq_one_letter_code
_entity_poly.pdbx_strand_id
1 'polypeptide(L)'
;VFTIFADKHHGDTRTTVWLPVPDGLQPGLIAATPQTFFSPPYLGVRGWVGIDLATIRKADLQYHICSAWSLIAPKRLRAAHPEI
;
A
#
# COMPACT_ATOMS: atom_id res chain seq x y z
N VAL A 1 2.70 -8.05 -9.13
CA VAL A 1 2.54 -6.60 -8.87
C VAL A 1 2.54 -6.41 -7.37
N PHE A 2 3.30 -5.42 -6.86
CA PHE A 2 3.36 -5.11 -5.42
C PHE A 2 2.86 -3.69 -5.11
N THR A 3 2.69 -2.83 -6.12
CA THR A 3 2.07 -1.51 -6.00
C THR A 3 1.26 -1.19 -7.25
N ILE A 4 0.16 -0.47 -7.11
CA ILE A 4 -0.57 0.17 -8.20
C ILE A 4 -0.61 1.66 -7.90
N PHE A 5 -0.18 2.47 -8.84
CA PHE A 5 -0.40 3.92 -8.79
C PHE A 5 -1.74 4.22 -9.45
N ALA A 6 -2.59 4.97 -8.76
CA ALA A 6 -3.90 5.39 -9.26
C ALA A 6 -4.01 6.92 -9.15
N ASP A 7 -3.99 7.59 -10.30
CA ASP A 7 -4.21 9.04 -10.38
C ASP A 7 -5.60 9.30 -10.95
N LYS A 8 -6.47 9.90 -10.13
CA LYS A 8 -7.73 10.54 -10.53
C LYS A 8 -8.62 9.73 -11.49
N HIS A 9 -8.56 8.40 -11.43
CA HIS A 9 -9.31 7.52 -12.31
C HIS A 9 -10.71 7.30 -11.72
N HIS A 10 -11.77 7.52 -12.52
CA HIS A 10 -13.20 7.43 -12.16
C HIS A 10 -13.76 8.53 -11.24
N GLY A 11 -13.30 9.78 -11.38
CA GLY A 11 -13.85 10.90 -10.60
C GLY A 11 -13.39 10.95 -9.15
N ASP A 12 -12.42 10.11 -8.79
CA ASP A 12 -11.66 10.26 -7.56
C ASP A 12 -10.75 11.50 -7.69
N THR A 13 -10.65 12.28 -6.62
CA THR A 13 -9.82 13.49 -6.58
C THR A 13 -8.40 13.18 -6.09
N ARG A 14 -8.17 11.97 -5.59
CA ARG A 14 -6.95 11.58 -4.89
C ARG A 14 -5.94 10.94 -5.85
N THR A 15 -4.68 11.31 -5.67
CA THR A 15 -3.55 10.57 -6.24
C THR A 15 -3.08 9.57 -5.18
N THR A 16 -3.16 8.28 -5.48
CA THR A 16 -3.03 7.22 -4.48
C THR A 16 -2.06 6.12 -4.92
N VAL A 17 -1.54 5.38 -3.95
CA VAL A 17 -0.85 4.11 -4.17
C VAL A 17 -1.60 3.01 -3.46
N TRP A 18 -1.88 1.91 -4.15
CA TRP A 18 -2.51 0.73 -3.57
C TRP A 18 -1.49 -0.40 -3.48
N LEU A 19 -1.43 -1.08 -2.35
CA LEU A 19 -0.47 -2.15 -2.11
C LEU A 19 -1.01 -3.22 -1.13
N PRO A 20 -0.54 -4.47 -1.21
CA PRO A 20 -0.86 -5.49 -0.22
C PRO A 20 -0.22 -5.15 1.13
N VAL A 21 -0.94 -5.43 2.21
CA VAL A 21 -0.41 -5.40 3.58
C VAL A 21 -0.49 -6.80 4.19
N PRO A 22 0.24 -7.10 5.29
CA PRO A 22 0.09 -8.36 6.00
C PRO A 22 -1.37 -8.63 6.40
N ASP A 23 -1.73 -9.91 6.46
CA ASP A 23 -3.08 -10.35 6.82
C ASP A 23 -3.53 -9.74 8.16
N GLY A 24 -4.74 -9.17 8.16
CA GLY A 24 -5.32 -8.52 9.32
C GLY A 24 -4.82 -7.09 9.61
N LEU A 25 -3.81 -6.57 8.91
CA LEU A 25 -3.29 -5.23 9.17
C LEU A 25 -4.19 -4.12 8.59
N GLN A 26 -4.86 -4.38 7.47
CA GLN A 26 -5.64 -3.37 6.74
C GLN A 26 -6.70 -2.66 7.61
N PRO A 27 -7.57 -3.34 8.37
CA PRO A 27 -8.58 -2.66 9.21
C PRO A 27 -7.95 -1.75 10.25
N GLY A 28 -6.80 -2.13 10.83
CA GLY A 28 -6.09 -1.33 11.82
C GLY A 28 -5.53 -0.03 11.24
N LEU A 29 -4.94 -0.09 10.05
CA LEU A 29 -4.45 1.12 9.35
C LEU A 29 -5.59 2.09 9.02
N ILE A 30 -6.69 1.56 8.48
CA ILE A 30 -7.87 2.36 8.14
C ILE A 30 -8.48 2.99 9.40
N ALA A 31 -8.61 2.23 10.48
CA ALA A 31 -9.17 2.75 11.73
C ALA A 31 -8.27 3.82 12.38
N ALA A 32 -6.95 3.65 12.33
CA ALA A 32 -6.00 4.56 12.95
C ALA A 32 -5.86 5.90 12.19
N THR A 33 -5.94 5.87 10.86
CA THR A 33 -5.71 7.09 10.04
C THR A 33 -6.55 7.05 8.75
N PRO A 34 -7.90 7.15 8.86
CA PRO A 34 -8.82 7.01 7.73
C PRO A 34 -8.71 8.10 6.65
N GLN A 35 -8.06 9.22 6.98
CA GLN A 35 -7.71 10.27 6.01
C GLN A 35 -6.52 9.89 5.11
N THR A 36 -5.75 8.86 5.49
CA THR A 36 -4.57 8.39 4.75
C THR A 36 -4.80 7.01 4.17
N PHE A 37 -5.44 6.11 4.93
CA PHE A 37 -5.66 4.73 4.54
C PHE A 37 -7.13 4.46 4.25
N PHE A 38 -7.40 3.73 3.18
CA PHE A 38 -8.75 3.29 2.83
C PHE A 38 -8.73 1.91 2.17
N SER A 39 -9.91 1.29 2.05
CA SER A 39 -10.07 0.04 1.31
C SER A 39 -10.28 0.34 -0.17
N PRO A 40 -9.34 0.00 -1.07
CA PRO A 40 -9.46 0.31 -2.49
C PRO A 40 -10.50 -0.60 -3.16
N PRO A 41 -11.20 -0.12 -4.20
CA PRO A 41 -12.13 -0.94 -4.97
C PRO A 41 -11.50 -2.25 -5.44
N TYR A 42 -12.24 -3.36 -5.26
CA TYR A 42 -11.90 -4.73 -5.68
C TYR A 42 -10.66 -5.38 -5.04
N LEU A 43 -9.62 -4.63 -4.72
CA LEU A 43 -8.40 -5.13 -4.09
C LEU A 43 -8.46 -5.03 -2.57
N GLY A 44 -9.31 -4.18 -2.02
CA GLY A 44 -9.55 -4.07 -0.60
C GLY A 44 -9.99 -5.39 0.03
N VAL A 45 -10.89 -6.12 -0.63
CA VAL A 45 -11.33 -7.46 -0.19
C VAL A 45 -10.23 -8.52 -0.25
N ARG A 46 -9.12 -8.23 -0.92
CA ARG A 46 -7.93 -9.10 -1.02
C ARG A 46 -6.80 -8.64 -0.09
N GLY A 47 -7.10 -7.78 0.89
CA GLY A 47 -6.11 -7.30 1.86
C GLY A 47 -5.18 -6.20 1.35
N TRP A 48 -5.52 -5.53 0.24
CA TRP A 48 -4.76 -4.36 -0.22
C TRP A 48 -5.26 -3.09 0.45
N VAL A 49 -4.37 -2.17 0.82
CA VAL A 49 -4.75 -0.84 1.33
C VAL A 49 -4.45 0.21 0.27
N GLY A 50 -5.34 1.21 0.16
CA GLY A 50 -5.10 2.43 -0.59
C GLY A 50 -4.49 3.48 0.32
N ILE A 51 -3.46 4.17 -0.16
CA ILE A 51 -2.73 5.22 0.55
C ILE A 51 -2.88 6.52 -0.22
N ASP A 52 -3.41 7.55 0.43
CA ASP A 52 -3.49 8.90 -0.12
C ASP A 52 -2.12 9.60 -0.04
N LEU A 53 -1.57 9.96 -1.20
CA LEU A 53 -0.26 10.62 -1.29
C LEU A 53 -0.27 12.05 -0.76
N ALA A 54 -1.45 12.67 -0.63
CA ALA A 54 -1.58 14.01 -0.09
C ALA A 54 -1.37 14.06 1.44
N THR A 55 -1.58 12.95 2.15
CA THR A 55 -1.60 12.94 3.63
C THR A 55 -0.52 12.05 4.25
N ILE A 56 0.06 11.10 3.50
CA ILE A 56 1.11 10.22 4.00
C ILE A 56 2.47 10.94 4.05
N ARG A 57 3.27 10.69 5.10
CA ARG A 57 4.68 11.14 5.14
C ARG A 57 5.54 10.26 4.24
N LYS A 58 6.56 10.86 3.61
CA LYS A 58 7.48 10.13 2.71
C LYS A 58 8.12 8.88 3.36
N ALA A 59 8.54 8.98 4.62
CA ALA A 59 9.16 7.86 5.32
C ALA A 59 8.18 6.69 5.55
N ASP A 60 6.93 6.99 5.91
CA ASP A 60 5.89 5.97 6.10
C ASP A 60 5.50 5.33 4.76
N LEU A 61 5.39 6.13 3.70
CA LEU A 61 5.15 5.63 2.36
C LEU A 61 6.26 4.66 1.91
N GLN A 62 7.53 5.02 2.13
CA GLN A 62 8.67 4.14 1.83
C GLN A 62 8.55 2.82 2.59
N TYR A 63 8.26 2.87 3.89
CA TYR A 63 8.06 1.67 4.71
C TYR A 63 6.98 0.75 4.14
N HIS A 64 5.82 1.30 3.75
CA HIS A 64 4.73 0.50 3.19
C HIS A 64 5.08 -0.12 1.84
N ILE A 65 5.77 0.62 0.97
CA ILE A 65 6.22 0.11 -0.34
C ILE A 65 7.24 -1.02 -0.17
N CYS A 66 8.24 -0.84 0.70
CA CYS A 66 9.23 -1.88 1.00
C CYS A 66 8.56 -3.13 1.60
N SER A 67 7.64 -2.95 2.55
CA SER A 67 6.86 -4.05 3.12
C SER A 67 6.06 -4.82 2.06
N ALA A 68 5.36 -4.10 1.18
CA ALA A 68 4.60 -4.70 0.09
C ALA A 68 5.49 -5.47 -0.90
N TRP A 69 6.67 -4.92 -1.22
CA TRP A 69 7.66 -5.62 -2.03
C TRP A 69 8.10 -6.92 -1.35
N SER A 70 8.47 -6.88 -0.07
CA SER A 70 8.94 -8.05 0.69
C SER A 70 7.90 -9.18 0.79
N LEU A 71 6.61 -8.84 0.83
CA LEU A 71 5.50 -9.80 0.79
C LEU A 71 5.40 -10.55 -0.55
N ILE A 72 5.66 -9.87 -1.66
CA ILE A 72 5.43 -10.40 -3.02
C ILE A 72 6.72 -10.92 -3.67
N ALA A 73 7.88 -10.38 -3.28
CA ALA A 73 9.16 -10.68 -3.91
C ALA A 73 9.56 -12.15 -3.73
N PRO A 74 9.97 -12.84 -4.82
CA PRO A 74 10.54 -14.17 -4.72
C PRO A 74 11.79 -14.22 -3.82
N LYS A 75 12.04 -15.38 -3.20
CA LYS A 75 13.18 -15.60 -2.29
C LYS A 75 14.52 -15.11 -2.86
N ARG A 76 14.76 -15.35 -4.15
CA ARG A 76 15.99 -14.92 -4.83
C ARG A 76 16.17 -13.40 -4.84
N LEU A 77 15.10 -12.64 -5.07
CA LEU A 77 15.19 -11.17 -5.08
C LEU A 77 15.37 -10.62 -3.67
N ARG A 78 14.71 -11.20 -2.66
CA ARG A 78 14.93 -10.82 -1.26
C ARG A 78 16.37 -11.07 -0.79
N ALA A 79 16.96 -12.19 -1.21
CA ALA A 79 18.37 -12.47 -0.91
C ALA A 79 19.33 -11.48 -1.59
N ALA A 80 18.97 -10.94 -2.76
CA ALA A 80 19.79 -9.97 -3.49
C ALA A 80 19.65 -8.54 -2.95
N HIS A 81 18.59 -8.24 -2.19
CA HIS A 81 18.29 -6.93 -1.60
C HIS A 81 18.00 -7.06 -0.10
N PRO A 82 18.99 -7.43 0.73
CA PRO A 82 18.81 -7.58 2.18
C PRO A 82 18.56 -6.23 2.90
N GLU A 83 18.82 -5.11 2.25
CA GLU A 83 18.60 -3.75 2.76
C GLU A 83 17.14 -3.27 2.69
N ILE A 84 16.29 -3.98 1.93
CA ILE A 84 14.86 -3.72 1.76
C ILE A 84 14.06 -4.60 2.72
#